data_AF-A0A965G213-F1
#
_entry.id   AF-A0A965G213-F1
#
_cell.length_a   1.000
_cell.length_b   1.000
_cell.length_c   1.000
_cell.angle_alpha   90.00
_cell.angle_beta   90.00
_cell.angle_gamma   90.00
#
_symmetry.space_group_name_H-M   'P 1'
#
loop_
_entity.id
_entity.type
_entity.pdbx_description
1 polymer ?
#
loop_
_entity_poly.entity_id
_entity_poly.type
_entity_poly.pdbx_seq_one_letter_code
_entity_poly.pdbx_strand_id
1 'polypeptide(L)'
;GAGFAETPEFLNVFQNEDVSKIPSWQKTLWAWYNATDVAINFRNSATVAYSGEIDKQKQAADVMAREMGKVGIELTHIIGPQTAHKIHPDAMIEIERRLAAIAAVGRIRTPKEVSFATYFLRYNRMHWVQVDRLVEHWKHSQVDAKLIDDRAIEVKTTNVAGLTLDFAPGQSFQSQFAPTAVTIDGHKVLTSAKAGSDRSWKASFARDAKSGEWTQVSEYVDKGAKQFGVSGPIDDAFMDAFLFVAPTGKALNDKVDKWVKSEMDHASFEWRRQFRGVAPVKTDVQIKDEDIAKNNLILWGDPSSNALIAKIIAKLPIQWTAEKLIVDGKTYAAGDHAPILIYPNPLNPK
;
A
#
# COMPACT_ATOMS: atom_id res chain seq x y z
N GLY A 1 14.34 11.22 12.67
CA GLY A 1 13.63 12.12 11.76
C GLY A 1 12.31 12.46 12.39
N ALA A 2 11.94 13.73 12.37
CA ALA A 2 10.60 14.18 12.69
C ALA A 2 9.59 13.63 11.68
N GLY A 3 8.60 12.88 12.13
CA GLY A 3 7.52 12.36 11.28
C GLY A 3 6.16 12.66 11.90
N PHE A 4 5.10 12.37 11.16
CA PHE A 4 3.72 12.38 11.66
C PHE A 4 3.21 10.94 11.75
N ALA A 5 2.25 10.67 12.63
CA ALA A 5 1.61 9.35 12.73
C ALA A 5 0.24 9.31 12.04
N GLU A 6 -0.39 10.46 11.86
CA GLU A 6 -1.74 10.63 11.32
C GLU A 6 -1.91 12.00 10.68
N THR A 7 -2.64 12.05 9.57
CA THR A 7 -2.80 13.26 8.75
C THR A 7 -3.61 14.37 9.46
N PRO A 8 -4.79 14.10 10.07
CA PRO A 8 -5.69 15.18 10.49
C PRO A 8 -5.20 15.96 11.71
N GLU A 9 -4.77 15.24 12.75
CA GLU A 9 -4.27 15.84 13.99
C GLU A 9 -2.92 16.54 13.72
N PHE A 10 -2.03 15.95 12.91
CA PHE A 10 -0.79 16.60 12.52
C PHE A 10 -1.00 17.93 11.78
N LEU A 11 -1.82 17.94 10.73
CA LEU A 11 -2.07 19.16 9.94
C LEU A 11 -2.71 20.26 10.78
N ASN A 12 -3.63 19.90 11.69
CA ASN A 12 -4.19 20.85 12.64
C ASN A 12 -3.11 21.40 13.61
N VAL A 13 -2.35 20.52 14.26
CA VAL A 13 -1.38 20.92 15.30
C VAL A 13 -0.17 21.67 14.75
N PHE A 14 0.32 21.31 13.57
CA PHE A 14 1.57 21.82 13.01
C PHE A 14 1.38 22.83 11.87
N GLN A 15 0.29 22.75 11.11
CA GLN A 15 0.01 23.65 9.99
C GLN A 15 -1.20 24.58 10.24
N ASN A 16 -1.95 24.39 11.35
CA ASN A 16 -3.21 25.07 11.63
C ASN A 16 -4.24 24.91 10.49
N GLU A 17 -4.22 23.76 9.81
CA GLU A 17 -5.14 23.47 8.71
C GLU A 17 -6.41 22.79 9.21
N ASP A 18 -7.56 23.37 8.86
CA ASP A 18 -8.87 22.75 9.07
C ASP A 18 -9.17 21.75 7.95
N VAL A 19 -8.94 20.47 8.24
CA VAL A 19 -9.20 19.36 7.32
C VAL A 19 -10.64 18.85 7.37
N SER A 20 -11.54 19.46 8.16
CA SER A 20 -12.93 19.00 8.30
C SER A 20 -13.70 19.07 6.99
N LYS A 21 -13.36 20.04 6.13
CA LYS A 21 -13.99 20.26 4.81
C LYS A 21 -13.31 19.52 3.66
N ILE A 22 -12.23 18.79 3.92
CA ILE A 22 -11.56 18.00 2.89
C ILE A 22 -12.56 16.97 2.32
N PRO A 23 -12.63 16.83 0.98
CA PRO A 23 -13.55 15.88 0.36
C PRO A 23 -13.35 14.44 0.84
N SER A 24 -14.44 13.68 0.92
CA SER A 24 -14.41 12.31 1.45
C SER A 24 -13.40 11.41 0.75
N TRP A 25 -13.26 11.52 -0.58
CA TRP A 25 -12.31 10.72 -1.35
C TRP A 25 -10.85 11.02 -1.03
N GLN A 26 -10.51 12.25 -0.63
CA GLN A 26 -9.15 12.57 -0.15
C GLN A 26 -8.94 12.02 1.25
N LYS A 27 -9.94 12.11 2.13
CA LYS A 27 -9.89 11.52 3.48
C LYS A 27 -9.69 10.00 3.43
N THR A 28 -10.35 9.34 2.47
CA THR A 28 -10.19 7.90 2.21
C THR A 28 -8.71 7.52 1.98
N LEU A 29 -7.94 8.37 1.29
CA LEU A 29 -6.54 8.10 0.99
C LEU A 29 -5.58 8.41 2.14
N TRP A 30 -6.03 9.04 3.23
CA TRP A 30 -5.18 9.25 4.41
C TRP A 30 -4.68 7.95 5.03
N ALA A 31 -5.43 6.85 4.88
CA ALA A 31 -5.01 5.52 5.31
C ALA A 31 -3.73 5.02 4.60
N TRP A 32 -3.29 5.68 3.52
CA TRP A 32 -1.96 5.43 2.94
C TRP A 32 -0.83 5.85 3.90
N TYR A 33 -1.05 6.94 4.65
CA TYR A 33 -0.02 7.60 5.46
C TYR A 33 -0.22 7.42 6.97
N ASN A 34 -1.44 7.17 7.42
CA ASN A 34 -1.77 7.07 8.83
C ASN A 34 -1.28 5.74 9.42
N ALA A 35 -0.21 5.79 10.22
CA ALA A 35 0.25 4.65 11.00
C ALA A 35 -0.75 4.25 12.10
N THR A 36 -1.55 5.21 12.57
CA THR A 36 -2.64 5.01 13.56
C THR A 36 -3.67 4.01 13.09
N ASP A 37 -3.99 4.03 11.79
CA ASP A 37 -5.06 3.22 11.21
C ASP A 37 -4.67 1.72 11.17
N VAL A 38 -3.38 1.42 11.32
CA VAL A 38 -2.83 0.07 11.33
C VAL A 38 -2.06 -0.24 12.63
N ALA A 39 -2.41 0.42 13.75
CA ALA A 39 -1.71 0.25 15.04
C ALA A 39 -1.59 -1.21 15.51
N ILE A 40 -2.52 -2.09 15.11
CA ILE A 40 -2.47 -3.54 15.42
C ILE A 40 -1.20 -4.22 14.88
N ASN A 41 -0.63 -3.72 13.78
CA ASN A 41 0.57 -4.26 13.14
C ASN A 41 1.79 -4.27 14.08
N PHE A 42 1.78 -3.39 15.09
CA PHE A 42 2.85 -3.31 16.09
C PHE A 42 2.87 -4.53 17.05
N ARG A 43 1.83 -5.38 17.08
CA ARG A 43 1.88 -6.67 17.83
C ARG A 43 3.02 -7.57 17.36
N ASN A 44 3.40 -7.46 16.10
CA ASN A 44 4.41 -8.28 15.46
C ASN A 44 5.74 -7.55 15.25
N SER A 45 5.95 -6.39 15.89
CA SER A 45 7.16 -5.59 15.81
C SER A 45 7.55 -5.03 17.19
N ALA A 46 8.76 -5.38 17.66
CA ALA A 46 9.30 -4.76 18.87
C ALA A 46 9.52 -3.26 18.62
N THR A 47 8.89 -2.41 19.43
CA THR A 47 8.80 -0.97 19.18
C THR A 47 9.08 -0.18 20.43
N VAL A 48 10.02 0.76 20.32
CA VAL A 48 10.38 1.72 21.38
C VAL A 48 10.28 3.11 20.77
N ALA A 49 9.52 3.99 21.42
CA ALA A 49 9.44 5.40 21.06
C ALA A 49 10.25 6.24 22.04
N TYR A 50 10.84 7.33 21.56
CA TYR A 50 11.49 8.35 22.38
C TYR A 50 10.92 9.72 22.04
N SER A 51 10.72 10.55 23.05
CA SER A 51 10.45 11.97 22.88
C SER A 51 11.11 12.80 23.97
N GLY A 52 11.55 14.01 23.60
CA GLY A 52 11.78 15.05 24.59
C GLY A 52 10.45 15.48 25.21
N GLU A 53 10.42 15.68 26.53
CA GLU A 53 9.20 16.05 27.27
C GLU A 53 8.52 17.30 26.72
N ILE A 54 9.31 18.30 26.32
CA ILE A 54 8.83 19.58 25.78
C ILE A 54 8.98 19.67 24.26
N ASP A 55 9.28 18.56 23.59
CA ASP A 55 9.26 18.50 22.13
C ASP A 55 7.81 18.44 21.64
N LYS A 56 7.43 19.41 20.81
CA LYS A 56 6.09 19.43 20.19
C LYS A 56 5.80 18.15 19.40
N GLN A 57 6.82 17.48 18.86
CA GLN A 57 6.68 16.21 18.12
C GLN A 57 6.38 14.99 19.00
N LYS A 58 6.44 15.12 20.33
CA LYS A 58 5.93 14.11 21.26
C LYS A 58 4.49 13.71 20.94
N GLN A 59 3.72 14.62 20.35
CA GLN A 59 2.36 14.40 19.88
C GLN A 59 2.20 13.12 19.04
N ALA A 60 3.11 12.83 18.10
CA ALA A 60 2.99 11.63 17.26
C ALA A 60 3.10 10.34 18.08
N ALA A 61 3.99 10.31 19.07
CA ALA A 61 4.13 9.16 19.98
C ALA A 61 2.94 9.04 20.94
N ASP A 62 2.38 10.17 21.40
CA ASP A 62 1.19 10.18 22.26
C ASP A 62 -0.05 9.65 21.53
N VAL A 63 -0.24 10.05 20.27
CA VAL A 63 -1.30 9.50 19.42
C VAL A 63 -1.08 8.01 19.20
N MET A 64 0.13 7.58 18.83
CA MET A 64 0.39 6.15 18.65
C MET A 64 0.17 5.36 19.94
N ALA A 65 0.58 5.86 21.11
CA ALA A 65 0.31 5.22 22.39
C ALA A 65 -1.20 5.06 22.64
N ARG A 66 -2.00 6.07 22.32
CA ARG A 66 -3.47 6.04 22.40
C ARG A 66 -4.06 4.99 21.46
N GLU A 67 -3.66 4.96 20.20
CA GLU A 67 -4.20 4.04 19.18
C GLU A 67 -3.74 2.59 19.40
N MET A 68 -2.49 2.39 19.79
CA MET A 68 -1.96 1.09 20.24
C MET A 68 -2.72 0.60 21.48
N GLY A 69 -3.04 1.49 22.42
CA GLY A 69 -3.85 1.18 23.60
C GLY A 69 -5.24 0.62 23.25
N LYS A 70 -5.91 1.15 22.22
CA LYS A 70 -7.22 0.65 21.74
C LYS A 70 -7.16 -0.80 21.26
N VAL A 71 -6.01 -1.24 20.77
CA VAL A 71 -5.76 -2.63 20.34
C VAL A 71 -5.00 -3.44 21.39
N GLY A 72 -4.92 -2.96 22.62
CA GLY A 72 -4.32 -3.68 23.76
C GLY A 72 -2.80 -3.77 23.73
N ILE A 73 -2.12 -2.79 23.13
CA ILE A 73 -0.66 -2.72 23.09
C ILE A 73 -0.21 -1.47 23.85
N GLU A 74 0.67 -1.65 24.82
CA GLU A 74 1.34 -0.54 25.49
C GLU A 74 2.59 -0.13 24.70
N LEU A 75 2.66 1.15 24.28
CA LEU A 75 3.86 1.68 23.67
C LEU A 75 4.93 1.94 24.74
N THR A 76 6.09 1.30 24.62
CA THR A 76 7.26 1.68 25.42
C THR A 76 7.73 3.07 24.96
N HIS A 77 7.31 4.11 25.68
CA HIS A 77 7.62 5.51 25.37
C HIS A 77 8.58 6.09 26.40
N ILE A 78 9.83 6.28 25.99
CA ILE A 78 10.88 6.88 26.82
C ILE A 78 10.78 8.40 26.70
N ILE A 79 10.66 9.08 27.85
CA ILE A 79 10.57 10.54 27.91
C ILE A 79 11.87 11.12 28.46
N GLY A 80 12.50 12.01 27.70
CA GLY A 80 13.63 12.81 28.16
C GLY A 80 13.13 14.07 28.89
N PRO A 81 13.33 14.22 30.21
CA PRO A 81 12.82 15.36 30.96
C PRO A 81 13.40 16.68 30.46
N GLN A 82 12.59 17.73 30.44
CA GLN A 82 12.97 19.11 30.04
C GLN A 82 13.75 19.20 28.72
N THR A 83 13.47 18.27 27.81
CA THR A 83 14.19 18.12 26.55
C THR A 83 13.27 18.45 25.38
N ALA A 84 13.74 19.31 24.48
CA ALA A 84 13.07 19.64 23.22
C ALA A 84 13.50 18.64 22.12
N HIS A 85 13.71 19.11 20.89
CA HIS A 85 14.09 18.26 19.75
C HIS A 85 15.56 17.82 19.75
N LYS A 86 15.94 17.05 20.77
CA LYS A 86 17.26 16.42 20.94
C LYS A 86 17.14 15.18 21.82
N ILE A 87 18.17 14.35 21.86
CA ILE A 87 18.19 13.17 22.74
C ILE A 87 18.76 13.55 24.12
N HIS A 88 18.01 13.25 25.18
CA HIS A 88 18.45 13.42 26.56
C HIS A 88 19.50 12.35 26.93
N PRO A 89 20.62 12.70 27.59
CA PRO A 89 21.71 11.76 27.88
C PRO A 89 21.26 10.47 28.59
N ASP A 90 20.45 10.58 29.65
CA ASP A 90 19.99 9.39 30.38
C ASP A 90 18.97 8.56 29.57
N ALA A 91 18.17 9.22 28.73
CA ALA A 91 17.25 8.52 27.86
C ALA A 91 18.02 7.74 26.78
N MET A 92 19.15 8.27 26.29
CA MET A 92 20.03 7.56 25.37
C MET A 92 20.49 6.22 25.96
N ILE A 93 20.92 6.21 27.22
CA ILE A 93 21.37 4.98 27.89
C ILE A 93 20.25 3.94 27.91
N GLU A 94 19.02 4.35 28.23
CA GLU A 94 17.87 3.43 28.27
C GLU A 94 17.42 2.97 26.88
N ILE A 95 17.45 3.85 25.88
CA ILE A 95 17.18 3.51 24.47
C ILE A 95 18.17 2.43 24.02
N GLU A 96 19.47 2.68 24.19
CA GLU A 96 20.53 1.75 23.78
C GLU A 96 20.41 0.41 24.51
N ARG A 97 20.15 0.42 25.83
CA ARG A 97 19.96 -0.81 26.61
C ARG A 97 18.82 -1.67 26.04
N ARG A 98 17.68 -1.07 25.70
CA ARG A 98 16.52 -1.79 25.14
C ARG A 98 16.79 -2.26 23.71
N LEU A 99 17.32 -1.39 22.85
CA LEU A 99 17.61 -1.74 21.47
C LEU A 99 18.65 -2.85 21.39
N ALA A 100 19.70 -2.82 22.23
CA ALA A 100 20.70 -3.88 22.31
C ALA A 100 20.07 -5.22 22.74
N ALA A 101 19.19 -5.21 23.74
CA ALA A 101 18.48 -6.41 24.18
C ALA A 101 17.57 -6.99 23.10
N ILE A 102 16.81 -6.15 22.39
CA ILE A 102 15.94 -6.57 21.27
C ILE A 102 16.81 -7.13 20.13
N ALA A 103 17.89 -6.45 19.78
CA ALA A 103 18.80 -6.88 18.72
C ALA A 103 19.47 -8.23 19.03
N ALA A 104 19.82 -8.48 20.29
CA ALA A 104 20.43 -9.74 20.73
C ALA A 104 19.52 -10.97 20.55
N VAL A 105 18.19 -10.81 20.67
CA VAL A 105 17.22 -11.88 20.38
C VAL A 105 17.16 -12.16 18.87
N GLY A 106 17.36 -11.13 18.04
CA GLY A 106 17.32 -11.22 16.60
C GLY A 106 15.89 -11.21 16.03
N ARG A 107 15.81 -11.22 14.69
CA ARG A 107 14.52 -11.15 13.99
C ARG A 107 13.77 -12.48 14.09
N ILE A 108 12.59 -12.45 14.71
CA ILE A 108 11.62 -13.54 14.62
C ILE A 108 11.08 -13.59 13.19
N ARG A 109 11.43 -14.64 12.44
CA ARG A 109 11.01 -14.81 11.03
C ARG A 109 9.64 -15.49 10.89
N THR A 110 9.33 -16.40 11.82
CA THR A 110 8.07 -17.15 11.83
C THR A 110 7.41 -17.03 13.21
N PRO A 111 6.76 -15.90 13.52
CA PRO A 111 6.01 -15.78 14.77
C PRO A 111 4.84 -16.77 14.78
N LYS A 112 4.49 -17.28 15.96
CA LYS A 112 3.36 -18.21 16.15
C LYS A 112 2.01 -17.57 15.81
N GLU A 113 1.90 -16.27 16.04
CA GLU A 113 0.70 -15.47 15.80
C GLU A 113 1.05 -14.24 14.97
N VAL A 114 0.21 -13.89 14.00
CA VAL A 114 0.32 -12.70 13.15
C VAL A 114 -1.00 -11.96 13.19
N SER A 115 -1.00 -10.71 13.64
CA SER A 115 -2.11 -9.77 13.53
C SER A 115 -1.71 -8.68 12.55
N PHE A 116 -2.37 -8.67 11.39
CA PHE A 116 -2.00 -7.82 10.26
C PHE A 116 -3.21 -7.08 9.73
N ALA A 117 -3.12 -5.75 9.72
CA ALA A 117 -4.07 -4.85 9.09
C ALA A 117 -3.45 -4.09 7.90
N THR A 118 -4.29 -3.87 6.89
CA THR A 118 -3.98 -3.06 5.71
C THR A 118 -5.27 -2.51 5.09
N TYR A 119 -5.13 -1.45 4.30
CA TYR A 119 -6.25 -0.82 3.57
C TYR A 119 -6.11 -1.02 2.04
N PHE A 120 -4.94 -1.45 1.57
CA PHE A 120 -4.62 -1.56 0.15
C PHE A 120 -3.45 -2.52 -0.07
N LEU A 121 -3.33 -3.04 -1.29
CA LEU A 121 -2.45 -4.16 -1.57
C LEU A 121 -0.97 -3.79 -1.80
N ARG A 122 -0.56 -2.52 -1.67
CA ARG A 122 0.87 -2.17 -1.73
C ARG A 122 1.64 -2.66 -0.50
N TYR A 123 0.98 -2.66 0.66
CA TYR A 123 1.53 -3.22 1.90
C TYR A 123 0.66 -4.40 2.28
N ASN A 124 0.92 -5.55 1.66
CA ASN A 124 0.03 -6.71 1.73
C ASN A 124 0.61 -7.91 2.47
N ARG A 125 1.79 -7.79 3.07
CA ARG A 125 2.45 -8.91 3.73
C ARG A 125 2.94 -8.53 5.11
N MET A 126 2.71 -9.43 6.06
CA MET A 126 3.34 -9.44 7.36
C MET A 126 3.79 -10.86 7.70
N HIS A 127 5.09 -11.06 7.88
CA HIS A 127 5.70 -12.37 8.10
C HIS A 127 5.27 -13.40 7.04
N TRP A 128 4.68 -14.52 7.47
CA TRP A 128 4.21 -15.60 6.61
C TRP A 128 2.76 -15.40 6.11
N VAL A 129 2.11 -14.28 6.43
CA VAL A 129 0.76 -13.94 5.97
C VAL A 129 0.86 -12.91 4.85
N GLN A 130 0.28 -13.22 3.70
CA GLN A 130 0.09 -12.31 2.57
C GLN A 130 -1.39 -12.18 2.24
N VAL A 131 -1.89 -10.96 2.13
CA VAL A 131 -3.22 -10.63 1.63
C VAL A 131 -3.13 -10.42 0.12
N ASP A 132 -3.88 -11.19 -0.66
CA ASP A 132 -3.81 -11.15 -2.12
C ASP A 132 -4.99 -10.40 -2.75
N ARG A 133 -6.13 -10.42 -2.06
CA ARG A 133 -7.37 -9.78 -2.49
C ARG A 133 -8.10 -9.19 -1.29
N LEU A 134 -8.61 -7.98 -1.47
CA LEU A 134 -9.52 -7.33 -0.53
C LEU A 134 -10.94 -7.42 -1.07
N VAL A 135 -11.94 -7.50 -0.19
CA VAL A 135 -13.34 -7.33 -0.61
C VAL A 135 -13.53 -5.91 -1.15
N GLU A 136 -12.97 -4.92 -0.47
CA GLU A 136 -12.97 -3.53 -0.92
C GLU A 136 -11.68 -2.82 -0.48
N HIS A 137 -11.05 -2.06 -1.39
CA HIS A 137 -9.88 -1.24 -1.04
C HIS A 137 -10.30 0.00 -0.23
N TRP A 138 -9.37 0.55 0.54
CA TRP A 138 -9.57 1.71 1.41
C TRP A 138 -10.57 1.51 2.56
N LYS A 139 -10.89 0.25 2.85
CA LYS A 139 -11.55 -0.17 4.09
C LYS A 139 -10.58 -0.97 4.93
N HIS A 140 -10.71 -0.86 6.24
CA HIS A 140 -9.89 -1.62 7.18
C HIS A 140 -10.03 -3.11 6.90
N SER A 141 -8.92 -3.76 6.54
CA SER A 141 -8.82 -5.20 6.38
C SER A 141 -7.86 -5.76 7.41
N GLN A 142 -8.20 -6.90 7.98
CA GLN A 142 -7.39 -7.55 9.01
C GLN A 142 -7.32 -9.05 8.79
N VAL A 143 -6.17 -9.63 9.13
CA VAL A 143 -5.93 -11.06 9.26
C VAL A 143 -5.29 -11.32 10.62
N ASP A 144 -5.94 -12.17 11.42
CA ASP A 144 -5.35 -12.77 12.62
C ASP A 144 -5.09 -14.25 12.34
N ALA A 145 -3.83 -14.63 12.25
CA ALA A 145 -3.41 -15.98 11.93
C ALA A 145 -2.58 -16.60 13.06
N LYS A 146 -2.81 -17.88 13.34
CA LYS A 146 -2.16 -18.61 14.44
C LYS A 146 -1.74 -20.01 14.00
N LEU A 147 -0.49 -20.35 14.26
CA LEU A 147 0.00 -21.72 14.20
C LEU A 147 -0.51 -22.48 15.43
N ILE A 148 -1.36 -23.49 15.20
CA ILE A 148 -1.90 -24.34 16.27
C ILE A 148 -0.89 -25.46 16.56
N ASP A 149 -0.49 -26.18 15.52
CA ASP A 149 0.53 -27.24 15.54
C ASP A 149 1.17 -27.42 14.15
N ASP A 150 1.92 -28.51 13.95
CA ASP A 150 2.60 -28.82 12.69
C ASP A 150 1.65 -29.25 11.55
N ARG A 151 0.34 -29.30 11.80
CA ARG A 151 -0.69 -29.72 10.85
C ARG A 151 -1.93 -28.86 10.89
N ALA A 152 -1.96 -27.78 11.68
CA ALA A 152 -3.13 -26.93 11.82
C ALA A 152 -2.75 -25.44 11.92
N ILE A 153 -3.44 -24.62 11.13
CA ILE A 153 -3.38 -23.15 11.16
C ILE A 153 -4.81 -22.61 11.29
N GLU A 154 -5.02 -21.64 12.16
CA GLU A 154 -6.28 -20.90 12.28
C GLU A 154 -6.09 -19.48 11.74
N VAL A 155 -7.07 -19.00 10.99
CA VAL A 155 -7.09 -17.66 10.40
C VAL A 155 -8.48 -17.05 10.58
N LYS A 156 -8.51 -15.79 11.03
CA LYS A 156 -9.72 -14.95 11.04
C LYS A 156 -9.48 -13.74 10.19
N THR A 157 -10.48 -13.34 9.42
CA THR A 157 -10.36 -12.24 8.47
C THR A 157 -11.47 -11.21 8.59
N THR A 158 -11.17 -9.99 8.16
CA THR A 158 -12.14 -8.91 7.94
C THR A 158 -11.78 -8.20 6.65
N ASN A 159 -12.75 -8.02 5.75
CA ASN A 159 -12.54 -7.35 4.45
C ASN A 159 -11.40 -7.97 3.58
N VAL A 160 -11.18 -9.28 3.69
CA VAL A 160 -10.22 -10.05 2.88
C VAL A 160 -10.98 -11.03 1.99
N ALA A 161 -10.60 -11.11 0.73
CA ALA A 161 -11.20 -12.00 -0.27
C ALA A 161 -10.22 -13.09 -0.75
N GLY A 162 -8.93 -12.95 -0.44
CA GLY A 162 -7.91 -13.91 -0.83
C GLY A 162 -6.63 -13.67 -0.04
N LEU A 163 -5.99 -14.76 0.37
CA LEU A 163 -4.74 -14.73 1.13
C LEU A 163 -3.84 -15.91 0.79
N THR A 164 -2.56 -15.72 1.02
CA THR A 164 -1.52 -16.73 0.90
C THR A 164 -0.78 -16.84 2.22
N LEU A 165 -0.62 -18.07 2.68
CA LEU A 165 0.29 -18.42 3.75
C LEU A 165 1.59 -18.90 3.12
N ASP A 166 2.70 -18.20 3.35
CA ASP A 166 3.95 -18.39 2.63
C ASP A 166 5.15 -18.42 3.58
N PHE A 167 5.69 -19.62 3.77
CA PHE A 167 6.85 -19.91 4.60
C PHE A 167 8.03 -20.20 3.69
N ALA A 168 9.05 -19.35 3.77
CA ALA A 168 10.28 -19.51 2.99
C ALA A 168 11.06 -20.78 3.43
N PRO A 169 12.07 -21.22 2.65
CA PRO A 169 12.91 -22.35 3.05
C PRO A 169 13.48 -22.19 4.47
N GLY A 170 13.40 -23.26 5.25
CA GLY A 170 13.82 -23.32 6.65
C GLY A 170 12.84 -22.71 7.66
N GLN A 171 11.68 -22.20 7.23
CA GLN A 171 10.79 -21.41 8.09
C GLN A 171 9.45 -22.07 8.42
N SER A 172 9.04 -23.10 7.69
CA SER A 172 7.78 -23.80 7.97
C SER A 172 7.92 -24.79 9.11
N PHE A 173 6.94 -24.76 10.02
CA PHE A 173 6.76 -25.80 11.04
C PHE A 173 5.85 -26.93 10.56
N GLN A 174 5.32 -26.85 9.33
CA GLN A 174 4.28 -27.76 8.88
C GLN A 174 4.87 -29.12 8.49
N SER A 175 4.07 -30.16 8.62
CA SER A 175 4.50 -31.54 8.43
C SER A 175 4.90 -31.83 6.98
N GLN A 176 6.00 -32.55 6.83
CA GLN A 176 6.42 -33.14 5.54
C GLN A 176 5.67 -34.45 5.24
N PHE A 177 5.04 -35.03 6.26
CA PHE A 177 4.42 -36.36 6.18
C PHE A 177 2.91 -36.27 5.98
N ALA A 178 2.28 -35.19 6.43
CA ALA A 178 0.83 -34.98 6.35
C ALA A 178 0.47 -33.59 5.81
N PRO A 179 -0.70 -33.45 5.14
CA PRO A 179 -1.21 -32.14 4.80
C PRO A 179 -1.59 -31.29 6.01
N THR A 180 -1.69 -29.98 5.81
CA THR A 180 -2.08 -29.01 6.84
C THR A 180 -3.57 -28.70 6.72
N ALA A 181 -4.29 -28.70 7.83
CA ALA A 181 -5.64 -28.17 7.91
C ALA A 181 -5.57 -26.66 8.21
N VAL A 182 -6.13 -25.84 7.33
CA VAL A 182 -6.26 -24.39 7.54
C VAL A 182 -7.72 -24.07 7.78
N THR A 183 -8.04 -23.49 8.93
CA THR A 183 -9.39 -23.04 9.26
C THR A 183 -9.47 -21.54 9.09
N ILE A 184 -10.23 -21.07 8.09
CA ILE A 184 -10.39 -19.64 7.78
C ILE A 184 -11.85 -19.24 8.02
N ASP A 185 -12.09 -18.33 8.96
CA ASP A 185 -13.44 -17.88 9.34
C ASP A 185 -14.41 -19.05 9.62
N GLY A 186 -13.90 -20.10 10.28
CA GLY A 186 -14.63 -21.33 10.58
C GLY A 186 -14.68 -22.39 9.47
N HIS A 187 -14.28 -22.05 8.23
CA HIS A 187 -14.22 -22.98 7.11
C HIS A 187 -12.91 -23.76 7.13
N LYS A 188 -12.98 -25.09 7.26
CA LYS A 188 -11.81 -25.95 7.32
C LYS A 188 -11.42 -26.45 5.92
N VAL A 189 -10.22 -26.10 5.48
CA VAL A 189 -9.63 -26.53 4.21
C VAL A 189 -8.43 -27.44 4.50
N LEU A 190 -8.46 -28.67 4.01
CA LEU A 190 -7.29 -29.54 4.04
C LEU A 190 -6.44 -29.26 2.80
N THR A 191 -5.19 -28.84 2.98
CA THR A 191 -4.35 -28.46 1.84
C THR A 191 -3.94 -29.65 0.99
N SER A 192 -3.69 -29.42 -0.30
CA SER A 192 -3.10 -30.43 -1.19
C SER A 192 -1.59 -30.59 -1.02
N ALA A 193 -0.90 -29.59 -0.45
CA ALA A 193 0.54 -29.56 -0.28
C ALA A 193 0.97 -29.88 1.16
N LYS A 194 2.07 -30.62 1.27
CA LYS A 194 2.87 -30.84 2.49
C LYS A 194 4.07 -29.89 2.49
N ALA A 195 4.77 -29.74 3.61
CA ALA A 195 6.01 -28.98 3.61
C ALA A 195 7.08 -29.66 2.74
N GLY A 196 7.87 -28.85 2.04
CA GLY A 196 9.01 -29.30 1.22
C GLY A 196 10.13 -29.88 2.07
N SER A 197 11.06 -30.60 1.42
CA SER A 197 12.27 -31.14 2.08
C SER A 197 13.12 -30.06 2.74
N ASP A 198 13.13 -28.86 2.15
CA ASP A 198 13.79 -27.65 2.63
C ASP A 198 13.01 -26.90 3.71
N ARG A 199 11.87 -27.44 4.17
CA ARG A 199 10.95 -26.80 5.12
C ARG A 199 10.31 -25.50 4.61
N SER A 200 10.17 -25.34 3.30
CA SER A 200 9.25 -24.35 2.73
C SER A 200 7.81 -24.89 2.74
N TRP A 201 6.82 -24.01 2.81
CA TRP A 201 5.42 -24.38 2.63
C TRP A 201 4.62 -23.17 2.17
N LYS A 202 3.73 -23.38 1.20
CA LYS A 202 2.89 -22.31 0.65
C LYS A 202 1.50 -22.84 0.30
N ALA A 203 0.48 -22.09 0.66
CA ALA A 203 -0.90 -22.34 0.23
C ALA A 203 -1.66 -21.02 0.07
N SER A 204 -2.44 -20.93 -1.00
CA SER A 204 -3.27 -19.77 -1.33
C SER A 204 -4.75 -20.13 -1.25
N PHE A 205 -5.57 -19.18 -0.81
CA PHE A 205 -6.97 -19.39 -0.52
C PHE A 205 -7.80 -18.24 -1.08
N ALA A 206 -8.97 -18.57 -1.64
CA ALA A 206 -9.93 -17.59 -2.13
C ALA A 206 -11.26 -17.77 -1.41
N ARG A 207 -11.92 -16.64 -1.15
CA ARG A 207 -13.27 -16.59 -0.60
C ARG A 207 -14.27 -16.46 -1.74
N ASP A 208 -15.24 -17.36 -1.82
CA ASP A 208 -16.34 -17.20 -2.76
C ASP A 208 -17.20 -15.98 -2.35
N ALA A 209 -17.47 -15.10 -3.31
CA ALA A 209 -18.18 -13.85 -3.03
C ALA A 209 -19.66 -14.06 -2.66
N LYS A 210 -20.27 -15.19 -3.04
CA LYS A 210 -21.69 -15.49 -2.82
C LYS A 210 -21.91 -16.31 -1.56
N SER A 211 -21.20 -17.43 -1.43
CA SER A 211 -21.33 -18.34 -0.28
C SER A 211 -20.50 -17.88 0.93
N GLY A 212 -19.43 -17.13 0.69
CA GLY A 212 -18.45 -16.78 1.73
C GLY A 212 -17.53 -17.94 2.12
N GLU A 213 -17.62 -19.09 1.44
CA GLU A 213 -16.79 -20.26 1.68
C GLU A 213 -15.34 -20.03 1.23
N TRP A 214 -14.40 -20.56 2.00
CA TRP A 214 -12.99 -20.53 1.67
C TRP A 214 -12.55 -21.84 1.01
N THR A 215 -11.80 -21.74 -0.07
CA THR A 215 -11.20 -22.89 -0.76
C THR A 215 -9.74 -22.63 -1.08
N GLN A 216 -8.95 -23.71 -1.19
CA GLN A 216 -7.57 -23.60 -1.68
C GLN A 216 -7.59 -23.38 -3.20
N VAL A 217 -6.77 -22.44 -3.67
CA VAL A 217 -6.58 -22.14 -5.10
C VAL A 217 -5.11 -22.23 -5.49
N SER A 218 -4.83 -22.57 -6.74
CA SER A 218 -3.48 -22.52 -7.32
C SER A 218 -3.13 -21.13 -7.85
N GLU A 219 -4.14 -20.36 -8.26
CA GLU A 219 -4.02 -19.00 -8.80
C GLU A 219 -5.34 -18.24 -8.64
N TYR A 220 -5.28 -16.90 -8.72
CA TYR A 220 -6.46 -16.04 -8.79
C TYR A 220 -6.74 -15.71 -10.27
N VAL A 221 -7.95 -16.00 -10.76
CA VAL A 221 -8.27 -15.99 -12.21
C VAL A 221 -8.72 -14.61 -12.74
N ASP A 222 -8.85 -13.60 -11.87
CA ASP A 222 -9.43 -12.30 -12.23
C ASP A 222 -8.45 -11.41 -13.03
N LYS A 223 -8.69 -11.31 -14.34
CA LYS A 223 -7.92 -10.40 -15.21
C LYS A 223 -8.19 -8.93 -14.86
N GLY A 224 -7.13 -8.15 -14.68
CA GLY A 224 -7.22 -6.72 -14.37
C GLY A 224 -7.66 -6.40 -12.94
N ALA A 225 -7.75 -7.41 -12.06
CA ALA A 225 -8.00 -7.18 -10.65
C ALA A 225 -6.81 -6.48 -9.98
N LYS A 226 -7.10 -5.68 -8.97
CA LYS A 226 -6.08 -5.04 -8.14
C LYS A 226 -5.22 -6.12 -7.47
N GLN A 227 -3.90 -5.96 -7.58
CA GLN A 227 -2.91 -6.83 -6.96
C GLN A 227 -1.75 -6.00 -6.41
N PHE A 228 -0.85 -6.63 -5.67
CA PHE A 228 0.37 -5.96 -5.19
C PHE A 228 1.11 -5.26 -6.33
N GLY A 229 1.44 -3.98 -6.15
CA GLY A 229 2.11 -3.15 -7.16
C GLY A 229 1.23 -2.70 -8.33
N VAL A 230 -0.01 -3.17 -8.42
CA VAL A 230 -0.99 -2.81 -9.44
C VAL A 230 -2.36 -2.58 -8.77
N SER A 231 -2.37 -1.77 -7.71
CA SER A 231 -3.56 -1.54 -6.88
C SER A 231 -4.03 -0.10 -6.89
N GLY A 232 -3.16 0.85 -7.24
CA GLY A 232 -3.45 2.28 -7.11
C GLY A 232 -3.50 2.73 -5.64
N PRO A 233 -3.81 4.01 -5.34
CA PRO A 233 -4.05 5.17 -6.21
C PRO A 233 -2.85 5.58 -7.06
N ILE A 234 -2.94 6.74 -7.71
CA ILE A 234 -1.92 7.31 -8.61
C ILE A 234 -0.50 7.20 -8.02
N ASP A 235 -0.34 7.42 -6.72
CA ASP A 235 0.91 7.29 -5.97
C ASP A 235 1.61 5.93 -6.19
N ASP A 236 0.85 4.84 -6.36
CA ASP A 236 1.39 3.47 -6.58
C ASP A 236 2.26 3.40 -7.85
N ALA A 237 1.97 4.22 -8.87
CA ALA A 237 2.75 4.29 -10.10
C ALA A 237 4.16 4.89 -9.88
N PHE A 238 4.36 5.65 -8.80
CA PHE A 238 5.63 6.29 -8.46
C PHE A 238 6.48 5.49 -7.47
N MET A 239 5.94 4.37 -6.98
CA MET A 239 6.61 3.52 -6.00
C MET A 239 7.52 2.46 -6.65
N ASP A 240 7.71 2.53 -7.96
CA ASP A 240 8.66 1.73 -8.75
C ASP A 240 9.21 2.59 -9.91
N ALA A 241 10.07 2.03 -10.76
CA ALA A 241 10.56 2.69 -11.96
C ALA A 241 9.38 3.25 -12.78
N PHE A 242 9.43 4.55 -13.08
CA PHE A 242 8.40 5.24 -13.84
C PHE A 242 9.03 6.12 -14.91
N LEU A 243 8.21 6.55 -15.88
CA LEU A 243 8.62 7.43 -16.96
C LEU A 243 7.50 8.41 -17.31
N PHE A 244 7.80 9.71 -17.30
CA PHE A 244 6.92 10.71 -17.87
C PHE A 244 6.97 10.62 -19.39
N VAL A 245 5.79 10.50 -20.01
CA VAL A 245 5.63 10.40 -21.45
C VAL A 245 4.99 11.68 -21.97
N ALA A 246 5.83 12.59 -22.47
CA ALA A 246 5.41 13.88 -23.02
C ALA A 246 4.69 13.69 -24.37
N PRO A 247 3.57 14.39 -24.62
CA PRO A 247 2.92 14.40 -25.93
C PRO A 247 3.79 15.12 -26.97
N THR A 248 3.68 14.71 -28.25
CA THR A 248 4.30 15.43 -29.38
C THR A 248 3.28 15.99 -30.38
N GLY A 249 2.04 15.51 -30.34
CA GLY A 249 0.94 15.99 -31.17
C GLY A 249 0.21 17.18 -30.57
N LYS A 250 -0.82 17.65 -31.29
CA LYS A 250 -1.74 18.69 -30.82
C LYS A 250 -2.93 18.05 -30.09
N ALA A 251 -3.27 18.56 -28.92
CA ALA A 251 -4.47 18.13 -28.19
C ALA A 251 -5.76 18.46 -28.95
N LEU A 252 -6.82 17.75 -28.60
CA LEU A 252 -8.18 17.95 -29.08
C LEU A 252 -8.70 19.36 -28.75
N ASN A 253 -8.26 19.94 -27.62
CA ASN A 253 -8.70 21.23 -27.12
C ASN A 253 -7.51 22.09 -26.65
N ASP A 254 -7.39 23.32 -27.18
CA ASP A 254 -6.27 24.24 -26.87
C ASP A 254 -6.18 24.62 -25.37
N LYS A 255 -7.30 24.63 -24.64
CA LYS A 255 -7.30 24.88 -23.18
C LYS A 255 -6.69 23.73 -22.40
N VAL A 256 -7.06 22.49 -22.75
CA VAL A 256 -6.53 21.28 -22.14
C VAL A 256 -5.04 21.14 -22.47
N ASP A 257 -4.63 21.44 -23.70
CA ASP A 257 -3.22 21.44 -24.13
C ASP A 257 -2.34 22.32 -23.23
N LYS A 258 -2.78 23.56 -23.00
CA LYS A 258 -2.08 24.52 -22.14
C LYS A 258 -2.03 24.04 -20.69
N TRP A 259 -3.13 23.49 -20.19
CA TRP A 259 -3.19 22.95 -18.83
C TRP A 259 -2.24 21.76 -18.66
N VAL A 260 -2.28 20.77 -19.56
CA VAL A 260 -1.38 19.59 -19.53
C VAL A 260 0.08 20.01 -19.51
N LYS A 261 0.47 20.96 -20.37
CA LYS A 261 1.85 21.45 -20.40
C LYS A 261 2.25 22.10 -19.07
N SER A 262 1.39 22.95 -18.53
CA SER A 262 1.61 23.61 -17.23
C SER A 262 1.75 22.60 -16.09
N GLU A 263 0.87 21.60 -16.03
CA GLU A 263 0.90 20.58 -14.98
C GLU A 263 2.11 19.66 -15.10
N MET A 264 2.53 19.31 -16.32
CA MET A 264 3.74 18.50 -16.52
C MET A 264 5.01 19.26 -16.08
N ASP A 265 5.10 20.56 -16.41
CA ASP A 265 6.19 21.43 -15.96
C ASP A 265 6.18 21.56 -14.43
N HIS A 266 5.00 21.76 -13.83
CA HIS A 266 4.84 21.85 -12.38
C HIS A 266 5.21 20.53 -11.69
N ALA A 267 4.72 19.39 -12.18
CA ALA A 267 5.05 18.08 -11.63
C ALA A 267 6.56 17.79 -11.70
N SER A 268 7.22 18.16 -12.80
CA SER A 268 8.67 18.00 -12.95
C SER A 268 9.45 18.89 -11.98
N PHE A 269 8.99 20.13 -11.77
CA PHE A 269 9.57 21.04 -10.79
C PHE A 269 9.40 20.54 -9.35
N GLU A 270 8.19 20.15 -8.95
CA GLU A 270 7.92 19.64 -7.60
C GLU A 270 8.64 18.32 -7.35
N TRP A 271 8.73 17.43 -8.36
CA TRP A 271 9.51 16.21 -8.21
C TRP A 271 10.96 16.51 -7.83
N ARG A 272 11.60 17.44 -8.55
CA ARG A 272 12.97 17.88 -8.24
C ARG A 272 13.08 18.53 -6.88
N ARG A 273 12.13 19.38 -6.51
CA ARG A 273 12.11 20.10 -5.25
C ARG A 273 11.98 19.15 -4.05
N GLN A 274 11.09 18.18 -4.13
CA GLN A 274 10.76 17.27 -3.02
C GLN A 274 11.70 16.07 -2.94
N PHE A 275 12.02 15.44 -4.08
CA PHE A 275 12.80 14.20 -4.13
C PHE A 275 14.28 14.41 -4.48
N ARG A 276 14.72 15.66 -4.72
CA ARG A 276 16.10 16.02 -5.06
C ARG A 276 16.66 15.25 -6.28
N GLY A 277 15.79 14.85 -7.21
CA GLY A 277 16.13 14.14 -8.44
C GLY A 277 15.34 14.68 -9.64
N VAL A 278 15.80 14.46 -10.87
CA VAL A 278 15.07 14.85 -12.07
C VAL A 278 14.12 13.72 -12.47
N ALA A 279 12.84 14.02 -12.70
CA ALA A 279 11.89 13.04 -13.19
C ALA A 279 12.35 12.55 -14.59
N PRO A 280 12.39 11.23 -14.84
CA PRO A 280 12.74 10.72 -16.16
C PRO A 280 11.62 11.06 -17.16
N VAL A 281 12.00 11.62 -18.31
CA VAL A 281 11.06 12.05 -19.37
C VAL A 281 11.50 11.49 -20.71
N LYS A 282 10.53 10.98 -21.48
CA LYS A 282 10.64 10.73 -22.93
C LYS A 282 9.41 11.28 -23.62
N THR A 283 9.49 11.55 -24.92
CA THR A 283 8.30 11.81 -25.72
C THR A 283 7.59 10.50 -26.09
N ASP A 284 6.30 10.57 -26.37
CA ASP A 284 5.48 9.44 -26.82
C ASP A 284 6.08 8.67 -28.00
N VAL A 285 6.65 9.36 -28.99
CA VAL A 285 7.33 8.74 -30.14
C VAL A 285 8.70 8.12 -29.82
N GLN A 286 9.28 8.43 -28.66
CA GLN A 286 10.55 7.84 -28.20
C GLN A 286 10.36 6.56 -27.38
N ILE A 287 9.12 6.24 -26.98
CA ILE A 287 8.83 5.08 -26.15
C ILE A 287 9.05 3.79 -26.95
N LYS A 288 9.80 2.86 -26.36
CA LYS A 288 10.07 1.53 -26.91
C LYS A 288 9.39 0.45 -26.07
N ASP A 289 9.28 -0.77 -26.62
CA ASP A 289 8.71 -1.92 -25.89
C ASP A 289 9.45 -2.20 -24.57
N GLU A 290 10.76 -1.96 -24.52
CA GLU A 290 11.54 -2.07 -23.29
C GLU A 290 11.11 -1.07 -22.21
N ASP A 291 10.73 0.15 -22.59
CA ASP A 291 10.25 1.16 -21.65
C ASP A 291 8.89 0.73 -21.07
N ILE A 292 8.00 0.20 -21.92
CA ILE A 292 6.67 -0.33 -21.54
C ILE A 292 6.81 -1.53 -20.60
N ALA A 293 7.82 -2.37 -20.80
CA ALA A 293 8.05 -3.57 -20.01
C ALA A 293 8.69 -3.29 -18.63
N LYS A 294 9.46 -2.20 -18.51
CA LYS A 294 10.29 -1.92 -17.32
C LYS A 294 9.79 -0.77 -16.44
N ASN A 295 8.85 0.05 -16.92
CA ASN A 295 8.43 1.26 -16.21
C ASN A 295 6.91 1.40 -16.14
N ASN A 296 6.43 2.01 -15.07
CA ASN A 296 5.12 2.65 -15.03
C ASN A 296 5.13 3.87 -15.95
N LEU A 297 4.16 3.98 -16.85
CA LEU A 297 4.10 5.08 -17.81
C LEU A 297 3.12 6.15 -17.35
N ILE A 298 3.62 7.35 -17.08
CA ILE A 298 2.81 8.50 -16.72
C ILE A 298 2.55 9.30 -18.00
N LEU A 299 1.39 9.04 -18.60
CA LEU A 299 1.02 9.59 -19.91
C LEU A 299 0.40 10.98 -19.76
N TRP A 300 0.96 11.97 -20.46
CA TRP A 300 0.46 13.34 -20.48
C TRP A 300 -0.23 13.66 -21.80
N GLY A 301 -1.34 14.41 -21.75
CA GLY A 301 -2.10 14.83 -22.92
C GLY A 301 -3.42 14.11 -23.09
N ASP A 302 -3.87 13.99 -24.34
CA ASP A 302 -5.10 13.33 -24.73
C ASP A 302 -4.86 12.36 -25.91
N PRO A 303 -5.90 11.64 -26.40
CA PRO A 303 -5.75 10.70 -27.51
C PRO A 303 -5.28 11.32 -28.84
N SER A 304 -5.34 12.65 -29.02
CA SER A 304 -4.83 13.33 -30.21
C SER A 304 -3.38 13.79 -30.04
N SER A 305 -2.99 14.20 -28.84
CA SER A 305 -1.64 14.72 -28.58
C SER A 305 -0.61 13.64 -28.23
N ASN A 306 -1.04 12.50 -27.68
CA ASN A 306 -0.16 11.44 -27.20
C ASN A 306 -0.48 10.09 -27.89
N ALA A 307 0.46 9.60 -28.70
CA ALA A 307 0.30 8.37 -29.48
C ALA A 307 0.07 7.12 -28.61
N LEU A 308 0.61 7.08 -27.38
CA LEU A 308 0.36 5.97 -26.46
C LEU A 308 -1.06 6.00 -25.90
N ILE A 309 -1.57 7.18 -25.52
CA ILE A 309 -2.96 7.35 -25.10
C ILE A 309 -3.90 6.91 -26.23
N ALA A 310 -3.65 7.37 -27.46
CA ALA A 310 -4.41 6.96 -28.65
C ALA A 310 -4.48 5.43 -28.81
N LYS A 311 -3.35 4.74 -28.58
CA LYS A 311 -3.24 3.29 -28.71
C LYS A 311 -4.02 2.52 -27.64
N ILE A 312 -4.19 3.08 -26.44
CA ILE A 312 -4.81 2.37 -25.31
C ILE A 312 -6.22 2.85 -24.96
N ILE A 313 -6.67 4.01 -25.44
CA ILE A 313 -7.93 4.64 -25.00
C ILE A 313 -9.14 3.70 -25.10
N ALA A 314 -9.22 2.88 -26.15
CA ALA A 314 -10.31 1.91 -26.35
C ALA A 314 -10.30 0.74 -25.34
N LYS A 315 -9.21 0.57 -24.58
CA LYS A 315 -9.06 -0.45 -23.53
C LYS A 315 -9.23 0.14 -22.11
N LEU A 316 -9.43 1.45 -22.01
CA LEU A 316 -9.63 2.15 -20.73
C LEU A 316 -11.13 2.29 -20.44
N PRO A 317 -11.52 2.44 -19.16
CA PRO A 317 -12.93 2.62 -18.77
C PRO A 317 -13.42 4.08 -19.01
N ILE A 318 -12.96 4.72 -20.08
CA ILE A 318 -13.32 6.09 -20.46
C ILE A 318 -13.53 6.19 -21.97
N GLN A 319 -14.27 7.21 -22.41
CA GLN A 319 -14.28 7.65 -23.81
C GLN A 319 -13.90 9.12 -23.86
N TRP A 320 -13.02 9.50 -24.77
CA TRP A 320 -12.55 10.88 -24.87
C TRP A 320 -12.48 11.30 -26.34
N THR A 321 -13.34 12.26 -26.71
CA THR A 321 -13.38 12.91 -28.03
C THR A 321 -13.14 14.41 -27.88
N ALA A 322 -13.15 15.16 -28.99
CA ALA A 322 -12.98 16.61 -28.94
C ALA A 322 -14.09 17.32 -28.16
N GLU A 323 -15.30 16.77 -28.16
CA GLU A 323 -16.48 17.38 -27.55
C GLU A 323 -16.76 16.86 -26.13
N LYS A 324 -16.53 15.57 -25.89
CA LYS A 324 -16.99 14.91 -24.66
C LYS A 324 -15.97 13.96 -24.03
N LEU A 325 -16.00 13.93 -22.71
CA LEU A 325 -15.34 12.95 -21.87
C LEU A 325 -16.42 12.13 -21.16
N ILE A 326 -16.39 10.81 -21.31
CA ILE A 326 -17.31 9.89 -20.64
C ILE A 326 -16.53 9.04 -19.64
N VAL A 327 -16.90 9.12 -18.36
CA VAL A 327 -16.32 8.33 -17.27
C VAL A 327 -17.47 7.76 -16.45
N ASP A 328 -17.49 6.43 -16.26
CA ASP A 328 -18.50 5.75 -15.45
C ASP A 328 -19.95 6.13 -15.85
N GLY A 329 -20.22 6.15 -17.16
CA GLY A 329 -21.53 6.52 -17.72
C GLY A 329 -21.90 8.01 -17.64
N LYS A 330 -21.10 8.84 -16.97
CA LYS A 330 -21.30 10.29 -16.88
C LYS A 330 -20.56 11.02 -17.99
N THR A 331 -21.21 12.01 -18.59
CA THR A 331 -20.65 12.82 -19.68
C THR A 331 -20.26 14.21 -19.18
N TYR A 332 -19.06 14.64 -19.54
CA TYR A 332 -18.48 15.95 -19.27
C TYR A 332 -18.04 16.58 -20.58
N ALA A 333 -17.91 17.91 -20.62
CA ALA A 333 -17.35 18.60 -21.77
C ALA A 333 -15.81 18.40 -21.81
N ALA A 334 -15.27 18.04 -22.96
CA ALA A 334 -13.83 17.74 -23.10
C ALA A 334 -12.95 19.01 -23.15
N GLY A 335 -13.54 20.19 -23.34
CA GLY A 335 -12.81 21.46 -23.41
C GLY A 335 -12.46 22.07 -22.04
N ASP A 336 -13.10 21.59 -20.97
CA ASP A 336 -12.94 22.07 -19.59
C ASP A 336 -12.74 20.94 -18.56
N HIS A 337 -12.81 19.67 -18.98
CA HIS A 337 -12.53 18.51 -18.12
C HIS A 337 -11.42 17.62 -18.73
N ALA A 338 -10.48 17.21 -17.88
CA ALA A 338 -9.47 16.20 -18.19
C ALA A 338 -9.46 15.12 -17.10
N PRO A 339 -9.43 13.82 -17.45
CA PRO A 339 -9.36 12.76 -16.46
C PRO A 339 -7.93 12.61 -15.92
N ILE A 340 -7.81 12.45 -14.60
CA ILE A 340 -6.59 11.93 -13.96
C ILE A 340 -6.93 10.51 -13.51
N LEU A 341 -6.25 9.51 -14.09
CA LEU A 341 -6.58 8.10 -13.88
C LEU A 341 -5.32 7.24 -13.74
N ILE A 342 -5.45 6.15 -12.99
CA ILE A 342 -4.47 5.05 -12.96
C ILE A 342 -5.17 3.75 -13.39
N TYR A 343 -4.51 2.95 -14.22
CA TYR A 343 -5.05 1.71 -14.76
C TYR A 343 -3.92 0.70 -15.03
N PRO A 344 -4.13 -0.62 -14.84
CA PRO A 344 -3.17 -1.64 -15.25
C PRO A 344 -2.78 -1.44 -16.72
N ASN A 345 -1.48 -1.47 -17.03
CA ASN A 345 -1.00 -1.12 -18.36
C ASN A 345 -1.57 -2.05 -19.45
N PRO A 346 -2.45 -1.59 -20.37
CA PRO A 346 -3.05 -2.46 -21.39
C PRO A 346 -2.07 -2.97 -22.45
N LEU A 347 -0.84 -2.44 -22.46
CA LEU A 347 0.29 -2.87 -23.30
C LEU A 347 1.23 -3.84 -22.57
N ASN A 348 1.10 -3.97 -21.24
CA ASN A 348 1.85 -4.91 -20.40
C ASN A 348 0.93 -5.43 -19.28
N PRO A 349 0.09 -6.43 -19.55
CA PRO A 349 -0.99 -6.88 -18.66
C PRO A 349 -0.53 -7.75 -17.49
N LYS A 350 0.73 -7.63 -17.07
CA LYS A 350 1.32 -8.44 -15.98
C LYS A 350 1.05 -7.84 -14.61
#